data_AF-A0A2N6QKJ1-F1
#
_entry.id   AF-A0A2N6QKJ1-F1
#
_cell.length_a   1.000
_cell.length_b   1.000
_cell.length_c   1.000
_cell.angle_alpha   90.00
_cell.angle_beta   90.00
_cell.angle_gamma   90.00
#
_symmetry.space_group_name_H-M   'P 1'
#
loop_
_entity.id
_entity.type
_entity.pdbx_description
1 polymer ?
#
loop_
_entity_poly.entity_id
_entity_poly.type
_entity_poly.pdbx_seq_one_letter_code
_entity_poly.pdbx_strand_id
1 'polypeptide(L)' 'MCFNYSALIGRIIEKYGNRYAFAYAIGLSERSLSLKLNNKVSWKDKEIAKACELLSIPKEEIQVYFFNYQVQNN' A
#
# COMPACT_ATOMS: atom_id res chain seq x y z
N MET A 1 -14.03 0.22 -8.62
CA MET A 1 -13.93 0.64 -7.21
C MET A 1 -12.48 1.06 -6.98
N CYS A 2 -12.23 2.30 -6.55
CA CYS A 2 -10.86 2.80 -6.33
C CYS A 2 -10.62 2.95 -4.84
N PHE A 3 -9.46 2.50 -4.37
CA PHE A 3 -9.01 2.68 -3.00
C PHE A 3 -8.08 3.89 -2.88
N ASN A 4 -8.19 4.60 -1.77
CA ASN A 4 -7.31 5.70 -1.42
C ASN A 4 -6.07 5.16 -0.68
N TYR A 5 -4.95 5.06 -1.40
CA TYR A 5 -3.67 4.63 -0.84
C TYR A 5 -2.81 5.76 -0.28
N SER A 6 -3.34 6.99 -0.09
CA SER A 6 -2.55 8.13 0.38
C SER A 6 -1.90 7.86 1.75
N ALA A 7 -2.64 7.24 2.69
CA ALA A 7 -2.12 6.87 4.00
C ALA A 7 -1.00 5.81 3.87
N LEU A 8 -1.19 4.81 3.01
CA LEU A 8 -0.19 3.77 2.75
C LEU A 8 1.08 4.35 2.14
N ILE A 9 0.95 5.27 1.18
CA ILE A 9 2.09 5.96 0.57
C ILE A 9 2.83 6.79 1.62
N GLY A 10 2.12 7.55 2.45
CA GLY A 10 2.72 8.30 3.55
C GLY A 10 3.55 7.41 4.46
N ARG A 11 2.96 6.29 4.92
CA ARG A 11 3.64 5.33 5.78
C ARG A 11 4.87 4.69 5.13
N ILE A 12 4.82 4.41 3.83
CA ILE A 12 5.97 3.92 3.07
C ILE A 12 7.11 4.94 3.09
N ILE A 13 6.81 6.23 2.83
CA ILE A 13 7.82 7.29 2.84
C ILE A 13 8.40 7.49 4.24
N GLU A 14 7.56 7.50 5.29
CA GLU A 14 8.02 7.64 6.67
C GLU A 14 9.00 6.53 7.10
N LYS A 15 8.74 5.27 6.71
CA LYS A 15 9.53 4.13 7.17
C LYS A 15 10.71 3.77 6.26
N TYR A 16 10.55 3.93 4.94
CA TYR A 16 11.53 3.50 3.94
C TYR A 16 12.17 4.67 3.17
N GLY A 17 11.72 5.91 3.40
CA GLY A 17 12.20 7.12 2.72
C GLY A 17 11.66 7.29 1.29
N ASN A 18 11.52 6.20 0.53
CA ASN A 18 10.98 6.22 -0.82
C ASN A 18 10.28 4.90 -1.21
N ARG A 19 9.49 4.96 -2.29
CA ARG A 19 8.72 3.81 -2.81
C ARG A 19 9.61 2.69 -3.37
N TYR A 20 10.76 3.01 -3.93
CA TYR A 20 11.70 2.03 -4.50
C TYR A 20 12.28 1.11 -3.42
N ALA A 21 12.73 1.69 -2.30
CA ALA A 21 13.25 0.93 -1.16
C ALA A 21 12.20 -0.04 -0.59
N PHE A 22 10.95 0.40 -0.50
CA PHE A 22 9.86 -0.47 -0.08
C PHE A 22 9.55 -1.58 -1.10
N ALA A 23 9.58 -1.28 -2.41
CA ALA A 23 9.39 -2.29 -3.45
C ALA A 23 10.42 -3.43 -3.31
N TYR A 24 11.68 -3.08 -3.08
CA TYR A 24 12.74 -4.06 -2.82
C TYR A 24 12.45 -4.89 -1.56
N ALA A 25 12.10 -4.24 -0.43
CA ALA A 25 11.83 -4.92 0.83
C ALA A 25 10.64 -5.90 0.76
N ILE A 26 9.55 -5.51 0.08
CA ILE A 26 8.38 -6.37 -0.09
C ILE A 26 8.59 -7.46 -1.16
N GLY A 27 9.64 -7.36 -1.98
CA GLY A 27 9.97 -8.32 -3.04
C GLY A 27 9.15 -8.11 -4.31
N LEU A 28 8.81 -6.86 -4.62
CA LEU A 28 8.10 -6.47 -5.84
C LEU A 28 9.00 -5.59 -6.72
N SER A 29 8.76 -5.62 -8.04
CA SER A 29 9.33 -4.61 -8.91
C SER A 29 8.70 -3.24 -8.62
N GLU A 30 9.44 -2.15 -8.86
CA GLU A 30 8.92 -0.79 -8.71
C GLU A 30 7.67 -0.57 -9.57
N ARG A 31 7.66 -1.12 -10.80
CA ARG A 31 6.49 -1.09 -11.68
C ARG A 31 5.29 -1.80 -11.05
N SER A 32 5.49 -2.98 -10.48
CA SER A 32 4.42 -3.74 -9.81
C SER A 32 3.85 -2.97 -8.62
N LEU A 33 4.71 -2.37 -7.78
CA LEU A 33 4.26 -1.55 -6.65
C LEU A 33 3.49 -0.31 -7.13
N SER A 34 4.01 0.39 -8.16
CA SER A 34 3.35 1.57 -8.72
C SER A 34 1.96 1.23 -9.27
N LEU A 35 1.81 0.12 -10.01
CA LEU A 35 0.51 -0.32 -10.51
C LEU A 35 -0.48 -0.62 -9.37
N LYS A 36 0.00 -1.16 -8.25
CA LYS A 36 -0.84 -1.41 -7.06
C LYS A 36 -1.28 -0.12 -6.38
N LEU A 37 -0.35 0.77 -6.10
CA LEU A 37 -0.63 2.06 -5.47
C LEU A 37 -1.50 3.00 -6.32
N ASN A 38 -1.56 2.77 -7.64
CA ASN A 38 -2.41 3.50 -8.58
C ASN A 38 -3.70 2.77 -8.95
N ASN A 39 -4.12 1.76 -8.17
CA ASN A 39 -5.35 0.98 -8.41
C ASN A 39 -5.40 0.26 -9.77
N LYS A 40 -4.27 0.07 -10.46
CA LYS A 40 -4.22 -0.67 -11.74
C LYS A 40 -4.14 -2.18 -11.55
N VAL A 41 -3.59 -2.62 -10.43
CA VAL A 41 -3.48 -4.03 -10.04
C VAL A 41 -3.86 -4.17 -8.58
N SER A 42 -4.74 -5.10 -8.23
CA SER A 42 -5.12 -5.33 -6.84
C SER A 42 -3.96 -5.91 -6.01
N TRP A 43 -4.01 -5.64 -4.70
CA TRP A 43 -3.15 -6.32 -3.73
C TRP A 43 -3.65 -7.76 -3.50
N LYS A 44 -2.73 -8.70 -3.33
CA LYS A 44 -3.01 -10.06 -2.87
C LYS A 44 -2.94 -10.12 -1.34
N ASP A 45 -3.69 -11.01 -0.72
CA ASP A 45 -3.72 -11.13 0.75
C ASP A 45 -2.33 -11.31 1.38
N LYS A 46 -1.49 -12.13 0.75
CA LYS A 46 -0.09 -12.33 1.19
C LYS A 46 0.77 -11.06 1.08
N GLU A 47 0.51 -10.24 0.07
CA GLU A 47 1.23 -8.96 -0.10
C GLU A 47 0.75 -7.94 0.94
N ILE A 48 -0.55 -7.91 1.26
CA ILE A 48 -1.11 -7.06 2.32
C ILE A 48 -0.51 -7.45 3.67
N ALA A 49 -0.51 -8.74 4.01
CA ALA A 49 0.06 -9.24 5.26
C ALA A 49 1.55 -8.84 5.39
N LYS A 50 2.34 -9.10 4.35
CA LYS A 50 3.77 -8.75 4.33
C LYS A 50 3.98 -7.23 4.39
N ALA A 51 3.17 -6.44 3.70
CA ALA A 51 3.23 -4.98 3.77
C ALA A 51 2.94 -4.48 5.19
N CYS A 52 1.98 -5.07 5.90
CA CYS A 52 1.65 -4.70 7.27
C CYS A 52 2.80 -5.02 8.23
N GLU A 53 3.43 -6.18 8.10
CA GLU A 53 4.63 -6.54 8.88
C GLU A 53 5.78 -5.55 8.60
N LEU A 54 6.07 -5.32 7.32
CA LEU A 54 7.15 -4.43 6.89
C LEU A 54 6.91 -2.97 7.26
N LEU A 55 5.66 -2.49 7.27
CA LEU A 55 5.30 -1.11 7.63
C LEU A 55 4.93 -0.94 9.10
N SER A 56 4.95 -2.03 9.88
CA SER A 56 4.46 -2.07 11.26
C SER A 56 3.06 -1.46 11.38
N ILE A 57 2.16 -1.88 10.48
CA ILE A 57 0.74 -1.50 10.51
C ILE A 57 0.00 -2.50 11.40
N PRO A 58 -0.67 -2.06 12.48
CA PRO A 58 -1.52 -2.91 13.30
C PRO A 58 -2.65 -3.54 12.48
N LYS A 59 -3.07 -4.75 12.86
CA LYS A 59 -4.14 -5.47 12.15
C LYS A 59 -5.47 -4.69 12.11
N GLU A 60 -5.74 -3.92 13.17
CA GLU A 60 -6.92 -3.07 13.31
C GLU A 60 -6.95 -1.92 12.29
N GLU A 61 -5.78 -1.47 11.82
CA GLU A 61 -5.67 -0.35 10.89
C GLU A 61 -5.60 -0.79 9.41
N ILE A 62 -5.54 -2.09 9.12
CA ILE A 62 -5.45 -2.61 7.74
C ILE A 62 -6.53 -1.99 6.84
N GLN A 63 -7.73 -1.83 7.38
CA GLN A 63 -8.86 -1.26 6.65
C GLN A 63 -8.60 0.18 6.19
N VAL A 64 -7.94 1.00 7.01
CA VAL A 64 -7.58 2.39 6.72
C VAL A 64 -6.54 2.48 5.61
N TYR A 65 -5.58 1.54 5.58
CA TYR A 65 -4.48 1.57 4.62
C TYR A 65 -4.79 0.91 3.27
N PHE A 66 -5.55 -0.19 3.27
CA PHE A 66 -5.75 -1.02 2.06
C PHE A 66 -7.18 -0.99 1.52
N PHE A 67 -8.16 -0.64 2.35
CA PHE A 67 -9.59 -0.74 2.02
C PHE A 67 -10.34 0.58 2.22
N ASN A 68 -9.62 1.71 2.31
CA ASN A 68 -10.23 3.02 2.33
C ASN A 68 -10.73 3.37 0.93
N TYR A 69 -12.05 3.56 0.77
CA TYR A 69 -12.63 3.87 -0.53
C TYR A 69 -12.36 5.33 -0.89
N GLN A 70 -11.99 5.58 -2.15
CA GLN A 70 -12.15 6.93 -2.69
C GLN A 70 -13.65 7.20 -2.81
N VAL A 71 -14.17 8.05 -1.94
CA VAL A 71 -15.46 8.70 -2.14
C VAL A 71 -15.34 9.55 -3.40
N GLN A 72 -16.03 9.14 -4.47
CA GLN A 72 -16.35 10.06 -5.55
C GLN A 72 -17.37 11.04 -4.99
N ASN A 73 -16.93 12.27 -4.70
CA ASN A 73 -17.86 13.37 -4.61
C ASN A 73 -18.43 13.57 -6.03
N ASN A 74 -19.72 13.26 -6.18
CA ASN A 74 -20.51 13.62 -7.35
C ASN A 74 -20.90 15.09 -7.27
#